data_AF-A0A960ES89-F1
#
_entry.id   AF-A0A960ES89-F1
#
_cell.length_a   1.000
_cell.length_b   1.000
_cell.length_c   1.000
_cell.angle_alpha   90.00
_cell.angle_beta   90.00
_cell.angle_gamma   90.00
#
_symmetry.space_group_name_H-M   'P 1'
#
loop_
_entity.id
_entity.type
_entity.pdbx_description
1 polymer ?
#
loop_
_entity_poly.entity_id
_entity_poly.type
_entity_poly.pdbx_seq_one_letter_code
_entity_poly.pdbx_strand_id
1 'polypeptide(L)'
;MSGDLQGSPATPPTPPEGWPAPRIAPGTRRDVGTFTWVFAKVSGRVTGTEPPRLFLTLGRHRKLFRGWLRFAGRLMPGGTLPRRETELVIIRVAHTCGNLYEFEHHRRLGRRAGVSEADVERLTQGPEADGWTFRERAILTTADELVRTGDVSDPTWTELRRHIDERSAIELLLLAGHYQMLAGVLTALRVQPDRPRRRAEPVR
;
A
#
# COMPACT_ATOMS: atom_id res chain seq x y z
N MET A 1 30.99 -12.37 32.59
CA MET A 1 31.48 -12.15 31.22
C MET A 1 30.30 -12.28 30.26
N SER A 2 29.73 -11.16 29.82
CA SER A 2 28.69 -11.15 28.78
C SER A 2 28.94 -9.91 27.93
N GLY A 3 29.86 -10.07 26.98
CA GLY A 3 30.14 -9.09 25.95
C GLY A 3 29.35 -9.37 24.68
N ASP A 4 28.98 -8.28 24.01
CA ASP A 4 28.84 -8.13 22.57
C ASP A 4 27.62 -8.73 21.87
N LEU A 5 26.55 -7.92 21.80
CA LEU A 5 25.68 -7.84 20.61
C LEU A 5 25.21 -6.39 20.38
N GLN A 6 26.12 -5.50 20.03
CA GLN A 6 25.78 -4.24 19.36
C GLN A 6 26.59 -4.12 18.08
N GLY A 7 26.12 -4.83 17.04
CA GLY A 7 26.55 -4.52 15.69
C GLY A 7 26.10 -3.11 15.35
N SER A 8 27.03 -2.23 14.97
CA SER A 8 26.74 -0.86 14.54
C SER A 8 25.56 -0.82 13.58
N PRO A 9 24.54 0.03 13.81
CA PRO A 9 23.46 0.20 12.86
C PRO A 9 24.07 0.72 11.56
N ALA A 10 23.81 0.00 10.45
CA ALA A 10 24.17 0.48 9.13
C ALA A 10 23.60 1.89 8.95
N THR A 11 24.45 2.84 8.53
CA THR A 11 24.03 4.21 8.27
C THR A 11 22.85 4.18 7.30
N PRO A 12 21.67 4.71 7.69
CA PRO A 12 20.52 4.68 6.81
C PRO A 12 20.85 5.44 5.53
N PRO A 13 20.38 4.98 4.35
CA PRO A 13 20.55 5.73 3.12
C PRO A 13 19.94 7.12 3.29
N THR A 14 20.61 8.15 2.76
CA THR A 14 20.14 9.53 2.77
C THR A 14 18.69 9.60 2.27
N PRO A 15 17.78 10.29 2.98
CA PRO A 15 16.41 10.49 2.54
C PRO A 15 16.37 11.09 1.13
N PRO A 16 15.34 10.75 0.32
CA PRO A 16 15.00 11.59 -0.84
C PRO A 16 14.84 13.05 -0.38
N GLU A 17 15.21 13.99 -1.24
CA GLU A 17 15.11 15.42 -0.94
C GLU A 17 13.69 15.78 -0.47
N GLY A 18 13.59 16.53 0.63
CA GLY A 18 12.31 16.90 1.26
C GLY A 18 11.63 15.84 2.14
N TRP A 19 12.13 14.59 2.21
CA TRP A 19 11.57 13.56 3.08
C TRP A 19 12.26 13.51 4.45
N PRO A 20 11.51 13.37 5.56
CA PRO A 20 12.13 13.21 6.86
C PRO A 20 12.88 11.87 6.97
N ALA A 21 13.85 11.82 7.87
CA ALA A 21 14.54 10.57 8.21
C ALA A 21 13.54 9.52 8.73
N PRO A 22 13.72 8.24 8.39
CA PRO A 22 12.83 7.19 8.82
C PRO A 22 12.95 7.01 10.34
N ARG A 23 11.83 6.82 11.05
CA ARG A 23 11.89 6.50 12.50
C ARG A 23 12.45 5.10 12.75
N ILE A 24 12.24 4.20 11.79
CA ILE A 24 12.86 2.87 11.74
C ILE A 24 13.48 2.70 10.36
N ALA A 25 14.80 2.54 10.31
CA ALA A 25 15.50 2.33 9.06
C ALA A 25 15.09 0.98 8.41
N PRO A 26 14.98 0.92 7.06
CA PRO A 26 14.76 -0.34 6.33
C PRO A 26 15.80 -1.39 6.75
N GLY A 27 15.32 -2.58 7.12
CA GLY A 27 16.17 -3.65 7.63
C GLY A 27 17.08 -4.29 6.56
N THR A 28 18.26 -4.68 6.99
CA THR A 28 19.19 -5.53 6.23
C THR A 28 18.72 -6.99 6.22
N ARG A 29 19.40 -7.86 5.47
CA ARG A 29 19.15 -9.32 5.51
C ARG A 29 19.26 -9.89 6.93
N ARG A 30 20.17 -9.37 7.77
CA ARG A 30 20.34 -9.80 9.16
C ARG A 30 19.15 -9.39 10.02
N ASP A 31 18.58 -8.21 9.79
CA ASP A 31 17.43 -7.72 10.54
C ASP A 31 16.17 -8.53 10.19
N VAL A 32 15.83 -8.63 8.91
CA VAL A 32 14.54 -9.17 8.46
C VAL A 32 14.55 -10.68 8.22
N GLY A 33 15.74 -11.29 8.18
CA GLY A 33 15.93 -12.70 7.86
C GLY A 33 15.87 -12.99 6.35
N THR A 34 16.36 -14.17 5.95
CA THR A 34 16.50 -14.55 4.53
C THR A 34 15.16 -14.56 3.79
N PHE A 35 14.10 -15.08 4.42
CA PHE A 35 12.77 -15.15 3.79
C PHE A 35 12.26 -13.77 3.36
N THR A 36 12.13 -12.83 4.30
CA THR A 36 11.61 -11.48 4.02
C THR A 36 12.51 -10.72 3.07
N TRP A 37 13.84 -10.88 3.19
CA TRP A 37 14.79 -10.21 2.31
C TRP A 37 14.66 -10.68 0.85
N VAL A 38 14.54 -12.00 0.64
CA VAL A 38 14.30 -12.55 -0.71
C VAL A 38 12.95 -12.10 -1.25
N PHE A 39 11.89 -12.18 -0.43
CA PHE A 39 10.56 -11.71 -0.80
C PHE A 39 10.57 -10.24 -1.24
N ALA A 40 11.17 -9.34 -0.44
CA ALA A 40 11.27 -7.93 -0.79
C ALA A 40 12.07 -7.71 -2.08
N LYS A 41 13.17 -8.45 -2.29
CA LYS A 41 13.93 -8.38 -3.55
C LYS A 41 13.12 -8.82 -4.77
N VAL A 42 12.31 -9.87 -4.65
CA VAL A 42 11.45 -10.36 -5.74
C VAL A 42 10.35 -9.34 -6.02
N SER A 43 9.67 -8.85 -4.99
CA SER A 43 8.64 -7.81 -5.15
C SER A 43 9.20 -6.53 -5.78
N GLY A 44 10.39 -6.08 -5.38
CA GLY A 44 11.06 -4.94 -6.02
C GLY A 44 11.30 -5.17 -7.52
N ARG A 45 11.74 -6.37 -7.92
CA ARG A 45 11.87 -6.70 -9.36
C ARG A 45 10.54 -6.62 -10.09
N VAL A 46 9.48 -7.20 -9.52
CA VAL A 46 8.14 -7.18 -10.12
C VAL A 46 7.67 -5.75 -10.28
N THR A 47 7.88 -4.88 -9.29
CA THR A 47 7.40 -3.49 -9.28
C THR A 47 8.35 -2.49 -9.95
N GLY A 48 9.52 -2.94 -10.44
CA GLY A 48 10.51 -2.07 -11.07
C GLY A 48 11.28 -1.17 -10.08
N THR A 49 11.38 -1.58 -8.82
CA THR A 49 12.01 -0.83 -7.73
C THR A 49 13.15 -1.62 -7.07
N GLU A 50 13.94 -0.94 -6.25
CA GLU A 50 14.71 -1.59 -5.18
C GLU A 50 13.76 -2.34 -4.21
N PRO A 51 14.26 -3.21 -3.31
CA PRO A 51 13.38 -3.92 -2.38
C PRO A 51 12.47 -2.95 -1.60
N PRO A 52 11.14 -3.15 -1.61
CA PRO A 52 10.23 -2.16 -1.03
C PRO A 52 10.55 -1.86 0.43
N ARG A 53 10.65 -0.57 0.76
CA ARG A 53 11.06 -0.10 2.08
C ARG A 53 10.04 -0.46 3.15
N LEU A 54 8.76 -0.52 2.78
CA LEU A 54 7.68 -1.11 3.59
C LEU A 54 8.07 -2.50 4.13
N PHE A 55 8.42 -3.42 3.24
CA PHE A 55 8.70 -4.81 3.62
C PHE A 55 9.99 -4.94 4.44
N LEU A 56 11.00 -4.13 4.13
CA LEU A 56 12.23 -4.11 4.91
C LEU A 56 12.05 -3.47 6.30
N THR A 57 11.13 -2.51 6.43
CA THR A 57 10.86 -1.84 7.71
C THR A 57 10.00 -2.72 8.61
N LEU A 58 8.83 -3.16 8.13
CA LEU A 58 7.94 -4.04 8.89
C LEU A 58 8.57 -5.43 9.12
N GLY A 59 9.40 -5.89 8.18
CA GLY A 59 10.12 -7.15 8.24
C GLY A 59 11.06 -7.31 9.43
N ARG A 60 11.44 -6.20 10.08
CA ARG A 60 12.20 -6.24 11.35
C ARG A 60 11.43 -7.02 12.43
N HIS A 61 10.10 -6.94 12.44
CA HIS A 61 9.25 -7.74 13.30
C HIS A 61 8.74 -9.01 12.59
N ARG A 62 9.63 -9.99 12.40
CA ARG A 62 9.45 -11.16 11.51
C ARG A 62 8.13 -11.93 11.68
N LYS A 63 7.72 -12.24 12.91
CA LYS A 63 6.49 -13.03 13.16
C LYS A 63 5.24 -12.25 12.73
N LEU A 64 5.11 -11.02 13.21
CA LEU A 64 4.03 -10.10 12.84
C LEU A 64 4.00 -9.86 11.33
N PHE A 65 5.15 -9.57 10.71
CA PHE A 65 5.24 -9.35 9.26
C PHE A 65 4.70 -10.53 8.45
N ARG A 66 5.03 -11.78 8.84
CA ARG A 66 4.52 -12.97 8.14
C ARG A 66 3.02 -13.17 8.31
N GLY A 67 2.47 -12.84 9.49
CA GLY A 67 1.02 -12.85 9.72
C GLY A 67 0.31 -11.80 8.86
N TRP A 68 0.79 -10.57 8.93
CA TRP A 68 0.33 -9.44 8.13
C TRP A 68 0.40 -9.74 6.62
N LEU A 69 1.50 -10.31 6.13
CA LEU A 69 1.65 -10.63 4.70
C LEU A 69 0.64 -11.68 4.23
N ARG A 70 0.28 -12.66 5.07
CA ARG A 70 -0.77 -13.63 4.75
C ARG A 70 -2.14 -12.97 4.68
N PHE A 71 -2.47 -12.10 5.64
CA PHE A 71 -3.72 -11.35 5.65
C PHE A 71 -3.82 -10.41 4.44
N ALA A 72 -2.82 -9.55 4.23
CA ALA A 72 -2.77 -8.63 3.09
C ALA A 72 -2.81 -9.37 1.76
N GLY A 73 -2.13 -10.53 1.67
CA GLY A 73 -2.16 -11.41 0.49
C GLY A 73 -3.55 -11.93 0.10
N ARG A 74 -4.47 -12.05 1.08
CA ARG A 74 -5.87 -12.44 0.83
C ARG A 74 -6.73 -11.28 0.32
N LEU A 75 -6.31 -10.04 0.53
CA LEU A 75 -6.97 -8.85 -0.02
C LEU A 75 -6.36 -8.47 -1.38
N MET A 76 -5.03 -8.57 -1.52
CA MET A 76 -4.32 -8.36 -2.77
C MET A 76 -3.05 -9.24 -2.85
N PRO A 77 -2.81 -9.97 -3.95
CA PRO A 77 -3.64 -10.06 -5.15
C PRO A 77 -4.76 -11.11 -5.06
N GLY A 78 -4.95 -11.79 -3.93
CA GLY A 78 -5.84 -12.95 -3.81
C GLY A 78 -7.30 -12.66 -3.41
N GLY A 79 -7.73 -11.39 -3.45
CA GLY A 79 -9.10 -10.98 -3.14
C GLY A 79 -10.10 -11.34 -4.23
N THR A 80 -11.40 -11.16 -3.93
CA THR A 80 -12.51 -11.34 -4.88
C THR A 80 -12.82 -10.08 -5.68
N LEU A 81 -12.44 -8.89 -5.20
CA LEU A 81 -12.60 -7.66 -5.98
C LEU A 81 -11.72 -7.70 -7.24
N PRO A 82 -12.24 -7.28 -8.41
CA PRO A 82 -11.45 -7.06 -9.61
C PRO A 82 -10.23 -6.20 -9.32
N ARG A 83 -9.08 -6.56 -9.90
CA ARG A 83 -7.79 -5.91 -9.60
C ARG A 83 -7.81 -4.39 -9.82
N ARG A 84 -8.55 -3.90 -10.81
CA ARG A 84 -8.76 -2.46 -11.03
C ARG A 84 -9.42 -1.82 -9.81
N GLU A 85 -10.56 -2.36 -9.37
CA GLU A 85 -11.33 -1.86 -8.22
C GLU A 85 -10.51 -1.88 -6.93
N THR A 86 -9.72 -2.94 -6.70
CA THR A 86 -8.80 -3.01 -5.57
C THR A 86 -7.82 -1.83 -5.56
N GLU A 87 -7.19 -1.53 -6.71
CA GLU A 87 -6.21 -0.44 -6.80
C GLU A 87 -6.89 0.94 -6.69
N LEU A 88 -8.10 1.12 -7.24
CA LEU A 88 -8.87 2.36 -7.07
C LEU A 88 -9.14 2.66 -5.58
N VAL A 89 -9.60 1.65 -4.82
CA VAL A 89 -9.85 1.80 -3.37
C VAL A 89 -8.56 2.17 -2.65
N ILE A 90 -7.46 1.47 -2.92
CA ILE A 90 -6.20 1.70 -2.21
C ILE A 90 -5.64 3.10 -2.49
N ILE A 91 -5.63 3.51 -3.76
CA ILE A 91 -5.14 4.84 -4.14
C ILE A 91 -6.02 5.92 -3.52
N ARG A 92 -7.35 5.74 -3.50
CA ARG A 92 -8.27 6.69 -2.84
C ARG A 92 -8.01 6.77 -1.33
N VAL A 93 -7.94 5.63 -0.65
CA VAL A 93 -7.69 5.58 0.81
C VAL A 93 -6.34 6.22 1.15
N ALA A 94 -5.30 5.93 0.37
CA ALA A 94 -3.98 6.54 0.55
C ALA A 94 -4.02 8.06 0.37
N HIS A 95 -4.74 8.56 -0.64
CA HIS A 95 -4.97 9.99 -0.85
C HIS A 95 -5.72 10.63 0.32
N THR A 96 -6.85 10.05 0.73
CA THR A 96 -7.68 10.53 1.85
C THR A 96 -6.90 10.55 3.16
N CYS A 97 -6.00 9.59 3.39
CA CYS A 97 -5.13 9.54 4.57
C CYS A 97 -3.85 10.41 4.44
N GLY A 98 -3.62 11.06 3.30
CA GLY A 98 -2.39 11.82 3.04
C GLY A 98 -1.11 10.97 2.98
N ASN A 99 -1.20 9.67 2.70
CA ASN A 99 -0.05 8.78 2.64
C ASN A 99 0.54 8.71 1.23
N LEU A 100 1.58 9.52 0.98
CA LEU A 100 2.23 9.61 -0.32
C LEU A 100 2.99 8.32 -0.73
N TYR A 101 3.47 7.53 0.24
CA TYR A 101 4.15 6.28 -0.06
C TYR A 101 3.21 5.28 -0.74
N GLU A 102 2.06 5.01 -0.12
CA GLU A 102 1.06 4.08 -0.65
C GLU A 102 0.46 4.61 -1.94
N PHE A 103 0.15 5.90 -1.99
CA PHE A 103 -0.38 6.53 -3.20
C PHE A 103 0.54 6.28 -4.40
N GLU A 104 1.83 6.58 -4.29
CA GLU A 104 2.76 6.38 -5.40
C GLU A 104 3.07 4.89 -5.67
N HIS A 105 3.12 4.06 -4.63
CA HIS A 105 3.33 2.62 -4.79
C HIS A 105 2.18 1.98 -5.57
N HIS A 106 0.94 2.31 -5.20
CA HIS A 106 -0.25 1.75 -5.82
C HIS A 106 -0.60 2.44 -7.14
N ARG A 107 -0.27 3.71 -7.36
CA ARG A 107 -0.36 4.33 -8.69
C ARG A 107 0.45 3.54 -9.73
N ARG A 108 1.67 3.10 -9.38
CA ARG A 108 2.51 2.27 -10.26
C ARG A 108 1.92 0.88 -10.52
N LEU A 109 1.32 0.26 -9.49
CA LEU A 109 0.66 -1.05 -9.63
C LEU A 109 -0.64 -0.94 -10.44
N GLY A 110 -1.47 0.06 -10.13
CA GLY A 110 -2.73 0.37 -10.77
C GLY A 110 -2.62 0.54 -12.28
N ARG A 111 -1.54 1.14 -12.78
CA ARG A 111 -1.26 1.22 -14.22
C ARG A 111 -1.33 -0.13 -14.94
N ARG A 112 -0.88 -1.22 -14.28
CA ARG A 112 -0.92 -2.58 -14.84
C ARG A 112 -2.30 -3.22 -14.73
N ALA A 113 -3.13 -2.70 -13.83
CA ALA A 113 -4.52 -3.09 -13.65
C ALA A 113 -5.50 -2.23 -14.47
N GLY A 114 -4.99 -1.37 -15.35
CA GLY A 114 -5.78 -0.49 -16.19
C GLY A 114 -6.20 0.83 -15.53
N VAL A 115 -5.71 1.17 -14.34
CA VAL A 115 -5.92 2.49 -13.73
C VAL A 115 -5.06 3.51 -14.48
N SER A 116 -5.71 4.39 -15.24
CA SER A 116 -5.06 5.43 -16.05
C SER A 116 -4.65 6.63 -15.19
N GLU A 117 -3.81 7.53 -15.72
CA GLU A 117 -3.50 8.79 -15.02
C GLU A 117 -4.74 9.68 -14.89
N ALA A 118 -5.67 9.63 -15.85
CA ALA A 118 -6.96 10.32 -15.74
C ALA A 118 -7.81 9.74 -14.61
N ASP A 119 -7.76 8.42 -14.38
CA ASP A 119 -8.41 7.81 -13.21
C ASP A 119 -7.75 8.28 -11.91
N VAL A 120 -6.42 8.41 -11.87
CA VAL A 120 -5.70 8.93 -10.70
C VAL A 120 -6.10 10.38 -10.40
N GLU A 121 -6.22 11.22 -11.41
CA GLU A 121 -6.73 12.60 -11.27
C GLU A 121 -8.16 12.61 -10.70
N ARG A 122 -9.05 11.74 -11.20
CA ARG A 122 -10.39 11.60 -10.63
C ARG A 122 -10.36 11.10 -9.19
N LEU A 123 -9.43 10.20 -8.83
CA LEU A 123 -9.30 9.69 -7.46
C LEU A 123 -8.88 10.78 -6.47
N THR A 124 -8.15 11.80 -6.89
CA THR A 124 -7.84 12.95 -6.01
C THR A 124 -9.05 13.88 -5.87
N GLN A 125 -9.87 14.03 -6.91
CA GLN A 125 -11.13 14.79 -6.87
C GLN A 125 -12.20 14.09 -6.00
N GLY A 126 -12.28 12.76 -6.07
CA GLY A 126 -13.15 11.93 -5.25
C GLY A 126 -14.28 11.22 -6.02
N PRO A 127 -15.21 10.58 -5.29
CA PRO A 127 -16.28 9.77 -5.87
C PRO A 127 -17.21 10.57 -6.78
N GLU A 128 -17.33 11.88 -6.54
CA GLU A 128 -18.20 12.75 -7.34
C GLU A 128 -17.67 13.09 -8.73
N ALA A 129 -16.39 12.84 -9.01
CA ALA A 129 -15.78 13.14 -10.29
C ALA A 129 -16.49 12.42 -11.47
N ASP A 130 -16.55 13.09 -12.62
CA ASP A 130 -17.16 12.52 -13.82
C ASP A 130 -16.29 11.41 -14.42
N GLY A 131 -16.95 10.37 -14.94
CA GLY A 131 -16.31 9.27 -15.66
C GLY A 131 -16.17 7.97 -14.85
N TRP A 132 -16.58 7.94 -13.59
CA TRP A 132 -16.78 6.69 -12.85
C TRP A 132 -18.02 5.96 -13.32
N THR A 133 -17.93 4.63 -13.45
CA THR A 133 -19.14 3.80 -13.51
C THR A 133 -19.93 3.92 -12.21
N PHE A 134 -21.24 3.60 -12.23
CA PHE A 134 -22.06 3.58 -11.02
C PHE A 134 -21.48 2.68 -9.93
N ARG A 135 -20.94 1.52 -10.34
CA ARG A 135 -20.26 0.57 -9.45
C ARG A 135 -18.99 1.15 -8.81
N GLU A 136 -18.10 1.75 -9.61
CA GLU A 136 -16.87 2.36 -9.09
C GLU A 136 -17.19 3.52 -8.13
N ARG A 137 -18.19 4.35 -8.46
CA ARG A 137 -18.66 5.43 -7.58
C ARG A 137 -19.15 4.90 -6.23
N ALA A 138 -19.98 3.85 -6.23
CA ALA A 138 -20.48 3.24 -4.98
C ALA A 138 -19.35 2.67 -4.12
N ILE A 139 -18.36 2.00 -4.73
CA ILE A 139 -17.17 1.47 -4.06
C ILE A 139 -16.33 2.61 -3.45
N LEU A 140 -16.06 3.67 -4.21
CA LEU A 140 -15.26 4.81 -3.75
C LEU A 140 -15.96 5.61 -2.66
N THR A 141 -17.29 5.80 -2.77
CA THR A 141 -18.10 6.47 -1.76
C THR A 141 -18.08 5.70 -0.44
N THR A 142 -18.24 4.37 -0.50
CA THR A 142 -18.14 3.49 0.68
C THR A 142 -16.78 3.60 1.34
N ALA A 143 -15.69 3.57 0.56
CA ALA A 143 -14.33 3.69 1.11
C ALA A 143 -14.10 5.06 1.77
N ASP A 144 -14.60 6.14 1.17
CA ASP A 144 -14.51 7.49 1.72
C ASP A 144 -15.29 7.66 3.03
N GLU A 145 -16.54 7.18 3.09
CA GLU A 145 -17.33 7.22 4.32
C GLU A 145 -16.63 6.45 5.43
N LEU A 146 -16.26 5.19 5.19
CA LEU A 146 -15.58 4.36 6.19
C LEU A 146 -14.31 5.03 6.73
N VAL A 147 -13.47 5.58 5.86
CA VAL A 147 -12.21 6.22 6.28
C VAL A 147 -12.45 7.51 7.07
N ARG A 148 -13.46 8.29 6.70
CA ARG A 148 -13.70 9.62 7.28
C ARG A 148 -14.54 9.59 8.55
N THR A 149 -15.52 8.70 8.64
CA THR A 149 -16.51 8.67 9.72
C THR A 149 -16.39 7.42 10.59
N GLY A 150 -15.71 6.37 10.10
CA GLY A 150 -15.67 5.06 10.75
C GLY A 150 -16.94 4.23 10.53
N ASP A 151 -17.86 4.69 9.68
CA ASP A 151 -19.13 4.04 9.38
C ASP A 151 -19.53 4.23 7.91
N VAL A 152 -20.50 3.44 7.44
CA VAL A 152 -21.10 3.57 6.10
C VAL A 152 -22.59 3.79 6.28
N SER A 153 -23.11 4.89 5.73
CA SER A 153 -24.52 5.24 5.87
C SER A 153 -25.44 4.22 5.19
N ASP A 154 -26.67 4.06 5.72
CA ASP A 154 -27.66 3.14 5.14
C ASP A 154 -27.94 3.38 3.64
N PRO A 155 -28.02 4.63 3.14
CA PRO A 155 -28.15 4.88 1.70
C PRO A 155 -26.93 4.39 0.90
N THR A 156 -25.71 4.69 1.36
CA THR A 156 -24.48 4.26 0.68
C THR A 156 -24.34 2.74 0.71
N TRP A 157 -24.65 2.10 1.84
CA TRP A 157 -24.70 0.64 1.95
C TRP A 157 -25.72 0.05 0.97
N THR A 158 -26.95 0.58 0.95
CA THR A 158 -28.01 0.11 0.04
C THR A 158 -27.58 0.22 -1.42
N GLU A 159 -26.96 1.33 -1.81
CA GLU A 159 -26.45 1.51 -3.17
C GLU A 159 -25.31 0.55 -3.49
N LEU A 160 -24.31 0.41 -2.61
CA LEU A 160 -23.21 -0.53 -2.76
C LEU A 160 -23.71 -1.96 -2.99
N ARG A 161 -24.70 -2.40 -2.20
CA ARG A 161 -25.28 -3.75 -2.28
C ARG A 161 -26.00 -4.04 -3.60
N ARG A 162 -26.33 -3.03 -4.42
CA ARG A 162 -26.85 -3.24 -5.78
C ARG A 162 -25.78 -3.72 -6.75
N HIS A 163 -24.50 -3.44 -6.47
CA HIS A 163 -23.40 -3.73 -7.39
C HIS A 163 -22.59 -4.96 -6.98
N ILE A 164 -22.37 -5.19 -5.68
CA ILE A 164 -21.52 -6.29 -5.19
C ILE A 164 -22.31 -7.29 -4.36
N ASP A 165 -21.71 -8.44 -4.00
CA ASP A 165 -22.27 -9.40 -3.04
C ASP A 165 -21.74 -9.16 -1.61
N GLU A 166 -22.32 -9.81 -0.61
CA GLU A 166 -21.95 -9.60 0.80
C GLU A 166 -20.48 -9.93 1.05
N ARG A 167 -19.98 -10.99 0.40
CA ARG A 167 -18.58 -11.39 0.49
C ARG A 167 -17.64 -10.28 0.01
N SER A 168 -17.93 -9.68 -1.14
CA SER A 168 -17.14 -8.57 -1.68
C SER A 168 -17.32 -7.29 -0.86
N ALA A 169 -18.48 -7.08 -0.22
CA ALA A 169 -18.69 -5.94 0.66
C ALA A 169 -17.83 -6.05 1.93
N ILE A 170 -17.79 -7.23 2.57
CA ILE A 170 -16.90 -7.50 3.70
C ILE A 170 -15.43 -7.30 3.28
N GLU A 171 -15.06 -7.80 2.10
CA GLU A 171 -13.70 -7.62 1.57
C GLU A 171 -13.36 -6.15 1.32
N LEU A 172 -14.28 -5.36 0.76
CA LEU A 172 -14.11 -3.92 0.53
C LEU A 172 -13.85 -3.17 1.84
N LEU A 173 -14.64 -3.44 2.89
CA LEU A 173 -14.47 -2.80 4.19
C LEU A 173 -13.13 -3.20 4.83
N LEU A 174 -12.75 -4.49 4.76
CA LEU A 174 -11.46 -4.96 5.24
C LEU A 174 -10.30 -4.35 4.45
N LEU A 175 -10.44 -4.19 3.13
CA LEU A 175 -9.44 -3.56 2.27
C LEU A 175 -9.26 -2.08 2.63
N ALA A 176 -10.34 -1.31 2.68
CA ALA A 176 -10.27 0.11 3.00
C ALA A 176 -9.71 0.34 4.42
N GLY A 177 -10.23 -0.38 5.42
CA GLY A 177 -9.72 -0.31 6.80
C GLY A 177 -8.27 -0.76 6.93
N HIS A 178 -7.85 -1.79 6.18
CA HIS A 178 -6.45 -2.22 6.15
C HIS A 178 -5.52 -1.12 5.66
N TYR A 179 -5.85 -0.49 4.54
CA TYR A 179 -5.02 0.56 3.96
C TYR A 179 -5.08 1.87 4.75
N GLN A 180 -6.18 2.16 5.45
CA GLN A 180 -6.23 3.26 6.43
C GLN A 180 -5.28 3.00 7.61
N MET A 181 -5.31 1.80 8.18
CA MET A 181 -4.38 1.40 9.25
C MET A 181 -2.92 1.46 8.75
N LEU A 182 -2.66 0.92 7.56
CA LEU A 182 -1.33 0.87 6.99
C LEU A 182 -0.80 2.28 6.70
N ALA A 183 -1.61 3.18 6.13
CA ALA A 183 -1.30 4.59 5.93
C ALA A 183 -0.82 5.25 7.23
N GLY A 184 -1.56 5.06 8.32
CA GLY A 184 -1.19 5.59 9.64
C GLY A 184 0.16 5.04 10.13
N VAL A 185 0.37 3.73 10.01
CA VAL A 185 1.63 3.07 10.39
C VAL A 185 2.81 3.60 9.56
N LEU A 186 2.66 3.74 8.25
CA LEU A 186 3.73 4.17 7.36
C LEU A 186 4.08 5.64 7.55
N THR A 187 3.07 6.49 7.74
CA THR A 187 3.26 7.89 8.12
C THR A 187 3.98 8.00 9.45
N ALA A 188 3.56 7.23 10.46
CA ALA A 188 4.21 7.21 11.78
C ALA A 188 5.66 6.70 11.69
N LEU A 189 5.95 5.70 10.88
CA LEU A 189 7.31 5.18 10.71
C LEU A 189 8.17 6.04 9.78
N ARG A 190 7.57 7.01 9.08
CA ARG A 190 8.22 7.84 8.05
C ARG A 190 8.87 6.97 6.97
N VAL A 191 8.13 5.97 6.50
CA VAL A 191 8.62 5.10 5.43
C VAL A 191 8.83 5.93 4.17
N GLN A 192 10.04 5.88 3.64
CA GLN A 192 10.44 6.64 2.47
C GLN A 192 10.00 5.94 1.17
N PRO A 193 9.81 6.69 0.08
CA PRO A 193 9.54 6.13 -1.24
C PRO A 193 10.52 5.06 -1.67
N ASP A 194 10.01 4.06 -2.37
CA ASP A 194 10.84 3.04 -3.01
C ASP A 194 11.66 3.69 -4.14
N ARG A 195 12.94 3.34 -4.20
CA ARG A 195 13.81 3.83 -5.26
C ARG A 195 13.52 3.07 -6.55
N PRO A 196 13.35 3.74 -7.69
CA PRO A 196 13.32 3.06 -8.98
C PRO A 196 14.58 2.22 -9.17
N ARG A 197 14.43 1.03 -9.75
CA ARG A 197 15.61 0.28 -10.19
C ARG A 197 16.26 1.07 -11.33
N ARG A 198 17.53 1.46 -11.17
CA ARG A 198 18.33 1.91 -12.33
C ARG A 198 18.33 0.77 -13.36
N ARG A 199 17.90 1.05 -14.59
CA ARG A 199 18.24 0.15 -15.71
C ARG A 199 19.76 0.13 -15.79
N ALA A 200 20.35 -1.06 -15.92
CA ALA A 200 21.72 -1.13 -16.39
C ALA A 200 21.74 -0.43 -17.75
N GLU A 201 22.56 0.60 -17.91
CA GLU A 201 22.87 1.11 -19.24
C GLU A 201 23.48 -0.05 -20.03
N PRO A 202 23.07 -0.27 -21.30
CA PRO A 202 23.78 -1.23 -22.12
C PRO A 202 25.23 -0.78 -22.20
N VAL A 203 26.15 -1.67 -21.79
CA VAL A 203 27.58 -1.49 -22.02
C VAL A 203 27.74 -1.32 -23.53
N ARG A 204 28.19 -0.14 -23.96
CA ARG A 204 28.50 0.15 -25.36
C ARG A 204 29.77 -0.56 -25.78
#